data_AF-A0A1I4WMZ2-F1
#
_entry.id   AF-A0A1I4WMZ2-F1
#
_cell.length_a   1.000
_cell.length_b   1.000
_cell.length_c   1.000
_cell.angle_alpha   90.00
_cell.angle_beta   90.00
_cell.angle_gamma   90.00
#
_symmetry.space_group_name_H-M   'P 1'
#
loop_
_entity.id
_entity.type
_entity.pdbx_description
1 polymer ?
#
loop_
_entity_poly.entity_id
_entity_poly.type
_entity_poly.pdbx_seq_one_letter_code
_entity_poly.pdbx_strand_id
1 'polypeptide(L)'
;MKNPPFKMKLSQIVFIISVFTTIYWLVAFNTNVYRYAFTGAIFDMTSFLLMISLYVLPVLIIALILRLKQRTPILHYVSLGLLLILLILIFAVYQ
;
A
#
# COMPACT_ATOMS: atom_id res chain seq x y z
N MET A 1 -8.78 -34.52 -10.09
CA MET A 1 -8.04 -33.40 -10.73
C MET A 1 -7.35 -32.60 -9.63
N LYS A 2 -6.01 -32.45 -9.69
CA LYS A 2 -5.24 -31.65 -8.74
C LYS A 2 -5.24 -30.22 -9.28
N ASN A 3 -5.91 -29.28 -8.61
CA ASN A 3 -5.94 -27.89 -9.07
C ASN A 3 -4.50 -27.34 -9.11
N PRO A 4 -4.08 -26.66 -10.19
CA PRO A 4 -2.75 -26.06 -10.24
C PRO A 4 -2.61 -25.02 -9.12
N PRO A 5 -1.44 -24.90 -8.49
CA PRO A 5 -1.23 -23.92 -7.43
C PRO A 5 -1.44 -22.51 -8.00
N PHE A 6 -2.30 -21.74 -7.35
CA PHE A 6 -2.54 -20.35 -7.71
C PHE A 6 -1.24 -19.53 -7.55
N LYS A 7 -0.57 -19.24 -8.67
CA LYS A 7 0.63 -18.38 -8.68
C LYS A 7 0.20 -16.93 -8.91
N MET A 8 0.18 -16.14 -7.84
CA MET A 8 0.05 -14.69 -7.96
C MET A 8 1.30 -14.11 -8.66
N LYS A 9 1.08 -13.24 -9.64
CA LYS A 9 2.17 -12.47 -10.25
C LYS A 9 2.64 -11.39 -9.27
N LEU A 10 3.92 -11.05 -9.30
CA LEU A 10 4.49 -9.98 -8.47
C LEU A 10 3.69 -8.68 -8.56
N SER A 11 3.24 -8.31 -9.76
CA SER A 11 2.42 -7.11 -9.98
C SER A 11 1.07 -7.13 -9.24
N GLN A 12 0.48 -8.31 -9.06
CA GLN A 12 -0.76 -8.47 -8.30
C GLN A 12 -0.48 -8.35 -6.80
N ILE A 13 0.63 -8.94 -6.32
CA ILE A 13 1.05 -8.84 -4.92
C ILE A 13 1.30 -7.38 -4.55
N VAL A 14 2.10 -6.67 -5.35
CA VAL A 14 2.39 -5.24 -5.14
C VAL A 14 1.11 -4.41 -5.12
N PHE A 15 0.20 -4.67 -6.05
CA PHE A 15 -1.09 -3.98 -6.11
C PHE A 15 -1.95 -4.25 -4.88
N ILE A 16 -2.07 -5.51 -4.46
CA ILE A 16 -2.83 -5.88 -3.26
C ILE A 16 -2.26 -5.18 -2.02
N ILE A 17 -0.95 -5.22 -1.82
CA ILE A 17 -0.30 -4.54 -0.68
C ILE A 17 -0.54 -3.03 -0.74
N SER A 18 -0.49 -2.42 -1.93
CA SER A 18 -0.75 -0.99 -2.12
C SER A 18 -2.19 -0.62 -1.75
N VAL A 19 -3.16 -1.44 -2.18
CA VAL A 19 -4.59 -1.26 -1.82
C VAL A 19 -4.80 -1.41 -0.32
N PHE A 20 -4.26 -2.45 0.31
CA PHE A 20 -4.37 -2.65 1.75
C PHE A 20 -3.76 -1.49 2.55
N THR A 21 -2.57 -1.06 2.16
CA THR A 21 -1.89 0.10 2.78
C THR A 21 -2.76 1.35 2.66
N THR A 22 -3.36 1.57 1.48
CA THR A 22 -4.21 2.74 1.24
C THR A 22 -5.49 2.72 2.06
N ILE A 23 -6.20 1.59 2.08
CA ILE A 23 -7.42 1.45 2.88
C ILE A 23 -7.11 1.64 4.37
N TYR A 24 -6.03 1.04 4.86
CA TYR A 24 -5.63 1.18 6.26
C TYR A 24 -5.46 2.64 6.67
N TRP A 25 -4.68 3.39 5.89
CA TRP A 25 -4.40 4.80 6.19
C TRP A 25 -5.66 5.66 6.05
N LEU A 26 -6.48 5.44 5.02
CA LEU A 26 -7.75 6.15 4.89
C LEU A 26 -8.67 5.92 6.10
N VAL A 27 -8.79 4.68 6.58
CA VAL A 27 -9.56 4.38 7.80
C VAL A 27 -8.94 5.08 9.01
N ALA A 28 -7.62 5.00 9.17
CA ALA A 28 -6.93 5.63 10.30
C ALA A 28 -7.12 7.15 10.34
N PHE A 29 -7.07 7.84 9.20
CA PHE A 29 -7.28 9.29 9.15
C PHE A 29 -8.72 9.73 9.33
N ASN A 30 -9.69 8.87 8.99
CA ASN A 30 -11.12 9.21 9.10
C ASN A 30 -11.78 8.68 10.38
N THR A 31 -11.06 7.94 11.21
CA THR A 31 -11.60 7.37 12.45
C THR A 31 -10.76 7.79 13.65
N ASN A 32 -11.41 7.98 14.80
CA ASN A 32 -10.68 8.17 16.05
C ASN A 32 -10.17 6.81 16.55
N VAL A 33 -9.01 6.38 16.02
CA VAL A 33 -8.39 5.08 16.35
C VAL A 33 -8.05 4.94 17.83
N TYR A 34 -7.84 6.07 18.53
CA TYR A 34 -7.56 6.13 19.96
C TYR A 34 -8.81 6.18 20.85
N ARG A 35 -10.02 6.11 20.25
CA ARG A 35 -11.28 6.08 21.02
C ARG A 35 -11.37 4.87 21.96
N TYR A 36 -10.84 3.72 21.53
CA TYR A 36 -10.80 2.51 22.34
C TYR A 36 -9.36 2.03 22.49
N ALA A 37 -8.98 1.59 23.70
CA ALA A 37 -7.63 1.13 23.99
C ALA A 37 -7.18 -0.01 23.06
N PHE A 38 -8.10 -0.93 22.74
CA PHE A 38 -7.82 -2.06 21.86
C PHE A 38 -7.53 -1.64 20.42
N THR A 39 -8.33 -0.71 19.86
CA THR A 39 -8.10 -0.22 18.48
C THR A 39 -6.82 0.61 18.39
N GLY A 40 -6.52 1.41 19.43
CA GLY A 40 -5.28 2.17 19.53
C GLY A 40 -4.05 1.26 19.57
N ALA A 41 -4.07 0.20 20.40
CA ALA A 41 -2.97 -0.75 20.47
C ALA A 41 -2.72 -1.48 19.14
N ILE A 42 -3.77 -1.93 18.45
CA ILE A 42 -3.63 -2.54 17.12
C ILE A 42 -3.04 -1.53 16.13
N PHE A 43 -3.52 -0.28 16.15
CA PHE A 43 -3.02 0.78 15.29
C PHE A 43 -1.53 1.02 15.55
N ASP A 44 -1.10 1.18 16.80
CA ASP A 44 0.31 1.42 17.13
C ASP A 44 1.22 0.26 16.66
N MET A 45 0.77 -0.99 16.81
CA MET A 45 1.54 -2.16 16.37
C MET A 45 1.62 -2.29 14.84
N THR A 46 0.56 -1.93 14.12
CA THR A 46 0.46 -2.13 12.66
C THR A 46 0.92 -0.92 11.85
N SER A 47 0.77 0.29 12.39
CA SER A 47 1.04 1.55 11.72
C SER A 47 2.50 1.66 11.34
N PHE A 48 3.43 1.20 12.18
CA PHE A 48 4.85 1.24 11.88
C PHE A 48 5.21 0.45 10.61
N LEU A 49 4.70 -0.78 10.47
CA LEU A 49 4.94 -1.62 9.30
C LEU A 49 4.30 -1.03 8.03
N LEU A 50 3.09 -0.49 8.16
CA LEU A 50 2.38 0.12 7.02
C LEU A 50 2.92 1.51 6.67
N MET A 51 3.56 2.20 7.61
CA MET A 51 4.29 3.43 7.38
C MET A 51 5.56 3.16 6.57
N ILE A 52 6.33 2.11 6.92
CA ILE A 52 7.45 1.66 6.08
C ILE A 52 6.95 1.33 4.68
N SER A 53 5.85 0.58 4.57
CA SER A 53 5.26 0.21 3.29
C SER A 53 4.86 1.43 2.45
N LEU A 54 4.29 2.45 3.08
CA LEU A 54 3.87 3.70 2.44
C LEU A 54 5.03 4.43 1.73
N TYR A 55 6.24 4.40 2.29
CA TYR A 55 7.43 5.05 1.71
C TYR A 55 8.27 4.11 0.84
N VAL A 56 8.41 2.84 1.22
CA VAL A 56 9.26 1.87 0.53
C VAL A 56 8.61 1.31 -0.74
N LEU A 57 7.29 1.04 -0.74
CA LEU A 57 6.62 0.52 -1.93
C LEU A 57 6.74 1.45 -3.14
N PRO A 58 6.50 2.76 -3.05
CA PRO A 58 6.65 3.66 -4.19
C PRO A 58 8.05 3.59 -4.81
N VAL A 59 9.09 3.58 -3.98
CA VAL A 59 10.49 3.47 -4.43
C VAL A 59 10.74 2.12 -5.10
N LEU A 60 10.25 1.03 -4.51
CA LEU A 60 10.36 -0.32 -5.09
C LEU A 60 9.64 -0.42 -6.43
N ILE A 61 8.44 0.16 -6.54
CA ILE A 61 7.66 0.18 -7.77
C ILE A 61 8.38 0.98 -8.86
N ILE A 62 8.94 2.15 -8.53
CA ILE A 62 9.76 2.94 -9.45
C ILE A 62 10.96 2.11 -9.94
N ALA A 63 11.68 1.43 -9.03
CA ALA A 63 12.79 0.56 -9.40
C ALA A 63 12.35 -0.58 -10.35
N LEU A 64 11.19 -1.19 -10.11
CA LEU A 64 10.63 -2.22 -10.99
C LEU A 64 10.25 -1.67 -12.36
N ILE A 65 9.65 -0.49 -12.42
CA ILE A 65 9.31 0.21 -13.67
C ILE A 65 10.58 0.49 -14.48
N LEU A 66 11.63 1.02 -13.83
CA LEU A 66 12.91 1.31 -14.48
C LEU A 66 13.59 0.04 -14.99
N ARG A 67 13.50 -1.07 -14.25
CA ARG A 67 14.08 -2.36 -14.64
C ARG A 67 13.34 -3.02 -15.80
N LEU A 68 12.01 -3.00 -15.81
CA LEU A 68 11.18 -3.68 -16.81
C LEU A 68 10.88 -2.80 -18.04
N LYS A 69 10.97 -1.48 -17.90
CA LYS A 69 10.71 -0.47 -18.94
C LYS A 69 9.36 -0.72 -19.63
N GLN A 70 9.39 -1.05 -20.92
CA GLN A 70 8.20 -1.29 -21.75
C GLN A 70 7.42 -2.56 -21.37
N ARG A 71 8.05 -3.51 -20.65
CA ARG A 71 7.38 -4.73 -20.19
C ARG A 71 6.73 -4.60 -18.82
N THR A 72 6.71 -3.39 -18.25
CA THR A 72 6.14 -3.16 -16.92
C THR A 72 4.63 -3.42 -16.94
N PRO A 73 4.12 -4.33 -16.08
CA PRO A 73 2.69 -4.54 -15.92
C PRO A 73 1.98 -3.25 -15.50
N ILE A 74 0.81 -2.96 -16.10
CA ILE A 74 0.02 -1.75 -15.82
C ILE A 74 -0.30 -1.56 -14.33
N LEU A 75 -0.45 -2.68 -13.59
CA LEU A 75 -0.70 -2.69 -12.16
C LEU A 75 0.39 -1.97 -11.35
N HIS A 76 1.66 -1.95 -11.80
CA HIS A 76 2.70 -1.18 -11.10
C HIS A 76 2.45 0.32 -11.21
N TYR A 77 2.06 0.82 -12.39
CA TYR A 77 1.71 2.23 -12.57
C TYR A 77 0.47 2.61 -11.74
N VAL A 78 -0.56 1.76 -11.73
CA VAL A 78 -1.76 1.98 -10.91
C VAL A 78 -1.40 1.99 -9.42
N SER A 79 -0.57 1.04 -8.96
CA SER A 79 -0.10 0.98 -7.57
C SER A 79 0.70 2.24 -7.18
N LEU A 80 1.58 2.71 -8.07
CA LEU A 80 2.37 3.92 -7.85
C LEU A 80 1.45 5.14 -7.75
N GLY A 81 0.53 5.31 -8.69
CA GLY A 81 -0.43 6.42 -8.67
C GLY A 81 -1.26 6.43 -7.40
N LEU A 82 -1.78 5.26 -6.99
CA LEU A 82 -2.54 5.11 -5.75
C LEU A 82 -1.75 5.57 -4.52
N LEU A 83 -0.51 5.10 -4.36
CA LEU A 83 0.32 5.44 -3.20
C LEU A 83 0.78 6.90 -3.23
N LEU A 84 1.05 7.47 -4.40
CA LEU A 84 1.38 8.89 -4.54
C LEU A 84 0.19 9.79 -4.18
N ILE A 85 -1.02 9.44 -4.63
CA ILE A 85 -2.25 10.15 -4.25
C ILE A 85 -2.43 10.10 -2.74
N LEU A 86 -2.24 8.93 -2.12
CA LEU A 86 -2.33 8.78 -0.68
C LEU A 86 -1.30 9.65 0.05
N LEU A 87 -0.04 9.66 -0.38
CA LEU A 87 1.00 10.53 0.18
C LEU A 87 0.60 12.00 0.07
N ILE A 88 0.10 12.44 -1.08
CA ILE A 88 -0.39 13.81 -1.26
C ILE A 88 -1.53 14.11 -0.29
N LEU A 89 -2.51 13.21 -0.14
CA LEU A 89 -3.61 13.39 0.80
C LEU A 89 -3.12 13.57 2.25
N ILE A 90 -2.16 12.74 2.67
CA ILE A 90 -1.57 12.81 4.00
C ILE A 90 -0.93 14.18 4.23
N PHE A 91 -0.08 14.61 3.30
CA PHE A 91 0.68 15.84 3.46
C PHE A 91 -0.07 17.12 3.06
N ALA A 92 -1.18 17.05 2.34
CA ALA A 92 -1.91 18.25 1.91
C ALA A 92 -3.22 18.49 2.68
N VAL A 93 -3.84 17.43 3.22
CA VAL A 93 -5.17 17.51 3.85
C VAL A 93 -5.11 17.25 5.34
N TYR A 94 -4.33 16.26 5.78
CA TYR A 94 -4.30 15.82 7.18
C TYR A 94 -3.12 16.41 7.99
N GLN A 95 -2.58 17.56 7.57
CA GLN A 95 -1.61 18.34 8.36
C GLN A 95 -2.28 18.95 9.59
#